data_AF-A0A8B3VG41-F1
#
_entry.id   AF-A0A8B3VG41-F1
#
_cell.length_a   1.000
_cell.length_b   1.000
_cell.length_c   1.000
_cell.angle_alpha   90.00
_cell.angle_beta   90.00
_cell.angle_gamma   90.00
#
_symmetry.space_group_name_H-M   'P 1'
#
loop_
_entity.id
_entity.type
_entity.pdbx_description
1 polymer ?
#
loop_
_entity_poly.entity_id
_entity_poly.type
_entity_poly.pdbx_seq_one_letter_code
_entity_poly.pdbx_strand_id
1 'polypeptide(L)' 'MTLLIYLVGWIIFIGGVAWGLMTLHVSQHIIEIVAVILFGIAVITGATRARNRDRS' A
#
# COMPACT_ATOMS: atom_id res chain seq x y z
N MET A 1 9.16 13.05 8.75
CA MET A 1 8.21 13.73 7.83
C MET A 1 8.02 12.94 6.53
N THR A 2 9.04 12.77 5.69
CA THR A 2 8.92 12.09 4.38
C THR A 2 8.46 10.62 4.42
N LEU A 3 8.87 9.81 5.41
CA LEU A 3 8.45 8.41 5.52
C LEU A 3 6.98 8.25 5.99
N LEU A 4 6.52 9.18 6.82
CA LEU A 4 5.15 9.19 7.32
C LEU A 4 4.16 9.55 6.21
N ILE A 5 4.49 10.58 5.43
CA ILE A 5 3.72 10.96 4.22
C ILE A 5 3.72 9.82 3.20
N TYR A 6 4.83 9.10 3.07
CA TYR A 6 4.92 7.93 2.19
C TYR A 6 3.97 6.80 2.62
N LEU A 7 3.93 6.46 3.92
CA LEU A 7 3.02 5.45 4.45
C LEU A 7 1.55 5.88 4.30
N VAL A 8 1.24 7.15 4.55
CA VAL A 8 -0.10 7.70 4.31
C VAL A 8 -0.50 7.58 2.84
N GLY A 9 0.42 7.89 1.92
CA GLY A 9 0.21 7.72 0.48
C GLY A 9 -0.14 6.27 0.11
N TRP A 10 0.54 5.29 0.72
CA TRP A 10 0.23 3.88 0.53
C TRP A 10 -1.14 3.48 1.06
N ILE A 11 -1.55 3.98 2.24
CA ILE A 11 -2.87 3.69 2.80
C ILE A 11 -3.96 4.21 1.86
N ILE A 12 -3.82 5.44 1.36
CA ILE A 12 -4.76 6.05 0.41
C ILE A 12 -4.79 5.25 -0.90
N PHE A 13 -3.63 4.84 -1.41
CA PHE A 13 -3.52 4.06 -2.64
C PHE A 13 -4.21 2.70 -2.52
N ILE A 14 -3.93 1.94 -1.46
CA ILE A 14 -4.55 0.64 -1.20
C ILE A 14 -6.07 0.79 -1.03
N GLY A 15 -6.51 1.78 -0.23
CA GLY A 15 -7.92 2.06 -0.02
C GLY A 15 -8.64 2.45 -1.32
N GLY A 16 -8.00 3.27 -2.17
CA GLY A 16 -8.54 3.68 -3.47
C GLY A 16 -8.69 2.50 -4.44
N VAL A 17 -7.68 1.63 -4.53
CA VAL A 17 -7.76 0.41 -5.37
C VAL A 17 -8.85 -0.51 -4.86
N ALA A 18 -8.91 -0.78 -3.54
CA ALA A 18 -9.94 -1.62 -2.95
C ALA A 18 -11.35 -1.05 -3.20
N TRP A 19 -11.52 0.27 -3.03
CA TRP A 19 -12.78 0.93 -3.31
C TRP A 19 -13.19 0.84 -4.78
N GLY A 20 -12.26 1.05 -5.71
CA GLY A 20 -12.51 0.88 -7.15
C GLY A 20 -12.90 -0.56 -7.52
N LEU A 21 -12.30 -1.57 -6.90
CA LEU A 21 -12.70 -2.96 -7.14
C LEU A 21 -14.08 -3.27 -6.54
N MET A 22 -14.41 -2.70 -5.38
CA MET A 22 -15.74 -2.83 -4.79
C MET A 22 -16.83 -2.21 -5.68
N THR A 23 -16.60 -1.01 -6.24
CA THR A 23 -17.57 -0.36 -7.14
C THR A 23 -17.75 -1.11 -8.45
N LEU A 24 -16.72 -1.84 -8.90
CA LEU A 24 -16.78 -2.74 -10.05
C LEU A 24 -17.41 -4.12 -9.74
N HIS A 25 -17.92 -4.32 -8.52
CA HIS A 25 -18.54 -5.58 -8.09
C HIS A 25 -17.61 -6.80 -8.23
N VAL A 26 -16.30 -6.58 -8.07
CA VAL A 26 -15.33 -7.67 -8.03
C VAL A 26 -15.55 -8.51 -6.77
N SER A 27 -15.34 -9.82 -6.87
CA SER A 27 -15.44 -10.73 -5.72
C SER A 27 -14.57 -10.25 -4.55
N GLN A 28 -15.15 -10.18 -3.35
CA GLN A 28 -14.48 -9.77 -2.12
C GLN A 28 -13.14 -10.50 -1.91
N HIS A 29 -13.08 -11.79 -2.24
CA HIS A 29 -11.88 -12.60 -2.10
C HIS A 29 -10.73 -12.09 -3.00
N ILE A 30 -11.05 -11.61 -4.21
CA ILE A 30 -10.05 -11.02 -5.12
C ILE A 30 -9.58 -9.68 -4.58
N ILE A 31 -10.48 -8.86 -4.02
CA ILE A 31 -10.14 -7.56 -3.42
C ILE A 31 -9.15 -7.76 -2.27
N GLU A 32 -9.40 -8.75 -1.41
CA GLU A 32 -8.51 -9.11 -0.30
C GLU A 32 -7.12 -9.54 -0.80
N ILE A 33 -7.05 -10.40 -1.83
CA ILE A 33 -5.78 -10.81 -2.44
C ILE A 33 -5.00 -9.59 -2.96
N VAL A 34 -5.66 -8.70 -3.71
CA VAL A 34 -5.01 -7.50 -4.25
C VAL A 34 -4.55 -6.58 -3.12
N ALA A 35 -5.36 -6.37 -2.10
CA ALA A 35 -5.02 -5.52 -0.95
C ALA A 35 -3.79 -6.05 -0.19
N VAL A 36 -3.70 -7.37 0.03
CA VAL A 36 -2.56 -8.01 0.69
C VAL A 36 -1.28 -7.90 -0.15
N ILE A 37 -1.37 -8.10 -1.48
CA ILE A 37 -0.23 -7.92 -2.39
C ILE A 37 0.29 -6.48 -2.33
N LEU A 38 -0.61 -5.50 -2.44
CA LEU A 38 -0.23 -4.08 -2.38
C LEU A 38 0.36 -3.69 -1.02
N PHE A 39 -0.20 -4.22 0.07
CA PHE A 39 0.34 -4.01 1.42
C PHE A 39 1.76 -4.58 1.55
N GLY A 40 2.02 -5.79 1.03
CA GLY A 40 3.36 -6.36 0.99
C GLY A 40 4.37 -5.48 0.26
N ILE A 41 3.99 -4.94 -0.91
CA ILE A 41 4.82 -4.01 -1.67
C ILE A 41 5.10 -2.73 -0.85
N ALA A 42 4.08 -2.16 -0.21
CA ALA A 42 4.22 -0.98 0.64
C ALA A 42 5.22 -1.18 1.78
N VAL A 43 5.21 -2.36 2.41
CA VAL A 43 6.14 -2.72 3.49
C VAL A 43 7.57 -2.86 2.97
N ILE A 44 7.79 -3.60 1.88
CA ILE A 44 9.14 -3.83 1.33
C ILE A 44 9.77 -2.51 0.88
N THR A 45 9.00 -1.69 0.18
CA THR A 45 9.45 -0.38 -0.32
C THR A 45 9.66 0.62 0.82
N GLY A 46 8.78 0.61 1.84
CA GLY A 46 8.93 1.38 3.07
C GLY A 46 10.19 1.00 3.86
N ALA A 47 10.44 -0.29 4.05
CA ALA A 47 11.63 -0.80 4.74
C ALA A 47 12.92 -0.42 4.01
N THR A 48 12.93 -0.53 2.68
CA THR A 48 14.08 -0.09 1.86
C THR A 48 14.33 1.41 2.02
N ARG A 49 13.27 2.23 2.05
CA ARG A 49 13.37 3.67 2.21
C ARG A 49 13.80 4.09 3.62
N ALA A 50 13.36 3.38 4.65
CA ALA A 50 13.84 3.57 6.02
C ALA A 50 15.35 3.27 6.10
N ARG A 51 15.79 2.13 5.58
CA ARG A 51 17.21 1.72 5.61
C ARG A 51 18.14 2.71 4.88
N ASN A 52 17.69 3.30 3.78
CA ASN A 52 18.50 4.30 3.07
C ASN A 52 18.63 5.61 3.85
N ARG A 53 17.64 5.95 4.69
CA ARG A 53 17.69 7.13 5.58
C ARG A 53 18.73 6.95 6.69
N ASP A 54 18.90 5.72 7.18
CA ASP A 54 19.88 5.42 8.24
C ASP A 54 21.34 5.47 7.77
N ARG A 55 21.58 5.52 6.46
CA ARG A 55 22.91 5.54 5.84
C ARG A 55 23.40 6.94 5.46
N SER A 56 22.58 7.98 5.60
CA SER A 56 22.91 9.39 5.30
C SER A 56 23.01 10.20 6.58
#